data_AF-A0A9D1YIU8-F1
#
_entry.id   AF-A0A9D1YIU8-F1
#
_cell.length_a   1.000
_cell.length_b   1.000
_cell.length_c   1.000
_cell.angle_alpha   90.00
_cell.angle_beta   90.00
_cell.angle_gamma   90.00
#
_symmetry.space_group_name_H-M   'P 1'
#
loop_
_entity.id
_entity.type
_entity.pdbx_description
1 polymer ?
#
loop_
_entity_poly.entity_id
_entity_poly.type
_entity_poly.pdbx_seq_one_letter_code
_entity_poly.pdbx_strand_id
1 'polypeptide(L)'
;MKLPRRRSPALPPGYARRLHPLYFQKTFFRALPLFFLPVLRALLRRESPSLPLVAGSAALLLYFFLLWQQSLWRDQPGCYVVRHGLFLRRTSLVLKKWQMLPQRETSPLALFTGAVYFHPGTPAPGEQRIPLFRRGASRFPRPNRRHRRASVPWTLLSAALLSNPASGLLLAAVFFRSVSSLLGQEAALWLANAADQRFRLIALGIPPAIAGISWLFLGGWLVSFLREALALLPFSWQRQGDRVFLTMGLWPHRESTLCIRDLGSVILHQSLPMALLGIYRAEGFLAGGGRVILHPSLSRRDRHALQWMYPDSAARNPDLRPHKRAWMSF
;
A
#
# COMPACT_ATOMS: atom_id res chain seq x y z
N MET A 1 4.72 21.94 30.33
CA MET A 1 5.93 22.10 29.49
C MET A 1 6.01 20.99 28.44
N LYS A 2 5.74 21.27 27.16
CA LYS A 2 5.95 20.30 26.06
C LYS A 2 7.40 20.40 25.60
N LEU A 3 8.22 19.39 25.92
CA LEU A 3 9.60 19.29 25.45
C LEU A 3 9.63 19.41 23.91
N PRO A 4 10.51 20.25 23.33
CA PRO A 4 10.66 20.35 21.89
C PRO A 4 11.18 19.00 21.37
N ARG A 5 10.38 18.34 20.52
CA ARG A 5 10.83 17.14 19.78
C ARG A 5 12.11 17.49 19.03
N ARG A 6 13.25 16.97 19.51
CA ARG A 6 14.59 17.08 18.90
C ARG A 6 14.47 16.87 17.38
N ARG A 7 14.58 17.95 16.61
CA ARG A 7 14.65 17.90 15.16
C ARG A 7 16.01 17.29 14.82
N SER A 8 16.07 15.99 14.54
CA SER A 8 17.27 15.41 13.92
C SER A 8 17.53 16.15 12.59
N PRO A 9 18.74 16.68 12.37
CA PRO A 9 19.06 17.45 11.18
C PRO A 9 18.85 16.59 9.92
N ALA A 10 18.30 17.20 8.87
CA ALA A 10 18.33 16.59 7.55
C ALA A 10 19.81 16.53 7.13
N LEU A 11 20.37 15.31 7.06
CA LEU A 11 21.76 15.11 6.64
C LEU A 11 21.96 15.59 5.19
N PRO A 12 23.15 16.14 4.86
CA PRO A 12 23.42 16.75 3.56
C PRO A 12 23.25 15.76 2.39
N PRO A 13 22.87 16.26 1.19
CA PRO A 13 22.82 15.46 -0.03
C PRO A 13 24.20 14.86 -0.34
N GLY A 14 24.25 13.61 -0.82
CA GLY A 14 25.49 12.89 -1.14
C GLY A 14 25.96 11.88 -0.10
N TYR A 15 25.45 11.89 1.14
CA TYR A 15 25.86 10.91 2.16
C TYR A 15 25.32 9.50 1.86
N ALA A 16 26.20 8.50 1.89
CA ALA A 16 25.83 7.10 1.70
C ALA A 16 25.13 6.55 2.95
N ARG A 17 23.90 6.06 2.76
CA ARG A 17 23.09 5.44 3.80
C ARG A 17 22.99 3.95 3.51
N ARG A 18 22.84 3.14 4.55
CA ARG A 18 22.57 1.70 4.36
C ARG A 18 21.11 1.50 3.97
N LEU A 19 20.87 0.53 3.09
CA LEU A 19 19.50 0.08 2.83
C LEU A 19 18.94 -0.61 4.07
N HIS A 20 17.62 -0.64 4.19
CA HIS A 20 16.99 -1.43 5.23
C HIS A 20 17.09 -2.93 4.88
N PRO A 21 17.30 -3.85 5.85
CA PRO A 21 17.37 -5.30 5.59
C PRO A 21 16.16 -5.85 4.81
N LEU A 22 14.99 -5.22 4.98
CA LEU A 22 13.76 -5.54 4.24
C LEU A 22 13.90 -5.40 2.71
N TYR A 23 14.95 -4.75 2.19
CA TYR A 23 15.22 -4.73 0.75
C TYR A 23 15.37 -6.16 0.20
N PHE A 24 15.96 -7.05 0.99
CA PHE A 24 16.19 -8.45 0.63
C PHE A 24 15.06 -9.39 1.07
N GLN A 25 13.93 -8.85 1.56
CA GLN A 25 12.83 -9.63 2.12
C GLN A 25 12.38 -10.76 1.20
N LYS A 26 12.15 -10.48 -0.10
CA LYS A 26 11.69 -11.50 -1.07
C LYS A 26 12.69 -12.65 -1.22
N THR A 27 13.98 -12.35 -1.24
CA THR A 27 15.04 -13.35 -1.36
C THR A 27 15.20 -14.14 -0.05
N PHE A 28 15.13 -13.45 1.09
CA PHE A 28 15.20 -14.06 2.40
C PHE A 28 14.05 -15.03 2.65
N PHE A 29 12.80 -14.61 2.40
CA PHE A 29 11.62 -15.48 2.57
C PHE A 29 11.60 -16.68 1.61
N ARG A 30 12.30 -16.62 0.46
CA ARG A 30 12.47 -17.80 -0.41
C ARG A 30 13.45 -18.82 0.17
N ALA A 31 14.48 -18.35 0.87
CA ALA A 31 15.48 -19.22 1.50
C ALA A 31 15.05 -19.72 2.90
N LEU A 32 14.13 -19.02 3.56
CA LEU A 32 13.67 -19.31 4.92
C LEU A 32 13.09 -20.74 5.07
N PRO A 33 12.22 -21.25 4.17
CA PRO A 33 11.70 -22.61 4.28
C PRO A 33 12.78 -23.70 4.17
N LEU A 34 13.88 -23.42 3.47
CA LEU A 34 14.92 -24.41 3.19
C LEU A 34 15.82 -24.67 4.40
N PHE A 35 16.07 -23.64 5.20
CA PHE A 35 17.02 -23.70 6.32
C PHE A 35 16.37 -23.51 7.70
N PHE A 36 15.44 -22.56 7.84
CA PHE A 36 14.85 -22.25 9.14
C PHE A 36 13.70 -23.16 9.53
N LEU A 37 12.85 -23.55 8.58
CA LEU A 37 11.68 -24.38 8.87
C LEU A 37 12.05 -25.78 9.38
N PRO A 38 13.08 -26.46 8.85
CA PRO A 38 13.52 -27.75 9.39
C PRO A 38 14.17 -27.61 10.78
N VAL A 39 14.94 -26.54 11.03
CA VAL A 39 15.52 -26.27 12.36
C VAL A 39 14.42 -25.99 13.39
N LEU A 40 13.43 -25.15 13.04
CA LEU A 40 12.31 -24.85 13.91
C LEU A 40 11.50 -26.12 14.21
N ARG A 41 11.28 -26.98 13.20
CA ARG A 41 10.59 -28.26 13.37
C ARG A 41 11.36 -29.20 14.30
N ALA A 42 12.68 -29.29 14.18
CA ALA A 42 13.51 -30.10 15.07
C ALA A 42 13.43 -29.59 16.52
N LEU A 43 13.54 -28.27 16.72
CA LEU A 43 13.41 -27.63 18.03
C LEU A 43 12.01 -27.86 18.65
N LEU A 44 10.94 -27.72 17.87
CA LEU A 44 9.57 -27.96 18.33
C LEU A 44 9.32 -29.43 18.71
N ARG A 45 10.00 -30.37 18.04
CA ARG A 45 9.94 -31.81 18.34
C ARG A 45 10.91 -32.24 19.45
N ARG A 46 11.67 -31.31 20.03
CA ARG A 46 12.76 -31.58 20.98
C ARG A 46 13.85 -32.51 20.42
N GLU A 47 13.98 -32.56 19.11
CA GLU A 47 15.05 -33.28 18.41
C GLU A 47 16.24 -32.34 18.21
N SER A 48 17.45 -32.89 18.27
CA SER A 48 18.65 -32.11 17.97
C SER A 48 18.73 -31.86 16.46
N PRO A 49 18.70 -30.60 15.98
CA PRO A 49 18.85 -30.32 14.56
C PRO A 49 20.21 -30.80 14.08
N SER A 50 20.27 -31.35 12.86
CA SER A 50 21.54 -31.84 12.32
C SER A 50 22.54 -30.69 12.15
N LEU A 51 23.81 -30.97 12.45
CA LEU A 51 24.92 -30.01 12.33
C LEU A 51 24.95 -29.26 10.97
N PRO A 52 24.79 -29.91 9.80
CA PRO A 52 24.79 -29.20 8.51
C PRO A 52 23.62 -28.21 8.35
N LEU A 53 22.46 -28.49 8.97
CA LEU A 53 21.29 -27.61 8.93
C LEU A 53 21.52 -26.34 9.76
N VAL A 54 22.12 -26.49 10.94
CA VAL A 54 22.49 -25.36 11.80
C VAL A 54 23.58 -24.53 11.13
N ALA A 55 24.64 -25.18 10.62
CA ALA A 55 25.73 -24.52 9.91
C ALA A 55 25.24 -23.79 8.64
N GLY A 56 24.37 -24.41 7.85
CA GLY A 56 23.76 -23.80 6.67
C GLY A 56 22.89 -22.60 7.00
N SER A 57 22.10 -22.68 8.08
CA SER A 57 21.29 -21.56 8.58
C SER A 57 22.16 -20.38 9.04
N ALA A 58 23.24 -20.67 9.78
CA ALA A 58 24.19 -19.66 10.22
C ALA A 58 24.93 -19.01 9.04
N ALA A 59 25.37 -19.81 8.06
CA ALA A 59 26.00 -19.33 6.83
C ALA A 59 25.05 -18.44 6.01
N LEU A 60 23.77 -18.80 5.91
CA LEU A 60 22.75 -18.00 5.25
C LEU A 60 22.53 -16.65 5.96
N LEU A 61 22.43 -16.66 7.29
CA LEU A 61 22.33 -15.43 8.09
C LEU A 61 23.55 -14.54 7.89
N LEU A 62 24.75 -15.13 7.92
CA LEU A 62 26.00 -14.42 7.68
C LEU A 62 26.03 -13.82 6.27
N TYR A 63 25.61 -14.58 5.25
CA TYR A 63 25.49 -14.11 3.88
C TYR A 63 24.56 -12.88 3.78
N PHE A 64 23.35 -12.96 4.32
CA PHE A 64 22.42 -11.82 4.30
C PHE A 64 22.92 -10.63 5.13
N PHE A 65 23.60 -10.88 6.23
CA PHE A 65 24.23 -9.83 7.04
C PHE A 65 25.31 -9.10 6.24
N LEU A 66 26.24 -9.83 5.61
CA LEU A 66 27.28 -9.24 4.77
C LEU A 66 26.69 -8.51 3.56
N LEU A 67 25.67 -9.09 2.92
CA LEU A 67 24.95 -8.46 1.81
C LEU A 67 24.33 -7.13 2.24
N TRP A 68 23.73 -7.10 3.43
CA TRP A 68 23.16 -5.89 4.01
C TRP A 68 24.23 -4.84 4.35
N GLN A 69 25.36 -5.24 4.93
CA GLN A 69 26.48 -4.34 5.27
C GLN A 69 27.01 -3.61 4.02
N GLN A 70 27.01 -4.26 2.87
CA GLN A 70 27.48 -3.70 1.59
C GLN A 70 26.39 -2.99 0.79
N SER A 71 25.14 -3.01 1.26
CA SER A 71 24.01 -2.41 0.56
C SER A 71 23.86 -0.92 0.90
N LEU A 72 23.93 -0.08 -0.12
CA LEU A 72 24.00 1.37 0.01
C LEU A 72 22.95 2.08 -0.83
N TRP A 73 22.48 3.20 -0.28
CA TRP A 73 21.60 4.18 -0.87
C TRP A 73 22.30 5.54 -0.85
N ARG A 74 22.30 6.24 -1.97
CA ARG A 74 22.79 7.63 -2.06
C ARG A 74 21.74 8.50 -2.73
N ASP A 75 21.47 9.62 -2.09
CA ASP A 75 20.65 10.69 -2.63
C ASP A 75 21.58 11.74 -3.27
N GLN A 76 21.63 11.78 -4.60
CA GLN A 76 22.48 12.70 -5.36
C GLN A 76 21.63 13.79 -6.04
N PRO A 77 22.22 14.94 -6.39
CA PRO A 77 21.56 15.91 -7.27
C PRO A 77 21.22 15.22 -8.60
N GLY A 78 19.93 15.18 -8.96
CA GLY A 78 19.46 14.59 -10.23
C GLY A 78 19.17 13.08 -10.23
N CYS A 79 19.68 12.27 -9.30
CA CYS A 79 19.38 10.83 -9.26
C CYS A 79 19.44 10.22 -7.85
N TYR A 80 18.80 9.06 -7.69
CA TYR A 80 19.03 8.17 -6.57
C TYR A 80 19.85 6.97 -7.01
N VAL A 81 20.84 6.60 -6.22
CA VAL A 81 21.73 5.47 -6.50
C VAL A 81 21.50 4.39 -5.45
N VAL A 82 21.12 3.20 -5.89
CA VAL A 82 21.02 2.00 -5.07
C VAL A 82 22.17 1.08 -5.47
N ARG A 83 23.00 0.67 -4.53
CA ARG A 83 24.07 -0.31 -4.74
C ARG A 83 23.86 -1.50 -3.83
N HIS A 84 23.93 -2.71 -4.36
CA HIS A 84 23.87 -3.93 -3.56
C HIS A 84 24.56 -5.09 -4.26
N GLY A 85 24.96 -6.10 -3.48
CA GLY A 85 25.62 -7.30 -3.97
C GLY A 85 26.94 -7.54 -3.25
N LEU A 86 27.21 -8.81 -2.95
CA LEU A 86 28.45 -9.26 -2.31
C LEU A 86 29.55 -9.46 -3.36
N PHE A 87 29.33 -10.43 -4.27
CA PHE A 87 30.27 -10.79 -5.31
C PHE A 87 30.04 -9.98 -6.60
N LEU A 88 28.77 -9.88 -7.03
CA LEU A 88 28.36 -9.10 -8.20
C LEU A 88 27.67 -7.82 -7.74
N ARG A 89 28.37 -6.69 -7.84
CA ARG A 89 27.84 -5.38 -7.45
C ARG A 89 26.86 -4.87 -8.51
N ARG A 90 25.58 -4.82 -8.17
CA ARG A 90 24.55 -4.19 -8.99
C ARG A 90 24.34 -2.75 -8.54
N THR A 91 24.32 -1.83 -9.50
CA THR A 91 23.97 -0.43 -9.27
C THR A 91 22.70 -0.10 -10.05
N SER A 92 21.65 0.33 -9.36
CA SER A 92 20.43 0.86 -9.97
C SER A 92 20.41 2.37 -9.82
N LEU A 93 20.16 3.06 -10.92
CA LEU A 93 20.05 4.51 -10.98
C LEU A 93 18.59 4.90 -11.25
N VAL A 94 18.04 5.73 -10.37
CA VAL A 94 16.68 6.26 -10.51
C VAL A 94 16.78 7.77 -10.71
N LEU A 95 16.57 8.23 -11.94
CA LEU A 95 16.68 9.65 -12.27
C LEU A 95 15.50 10.44 -11.66
N LYS A 96 15.81 11.56 -11.00
CA LYS A 96 14.81 12.44 -10.37
C LYS A 96 13.89 13.11 -11.37
N LYS A 97 14.37 13.37 -12.59
CA LYS A 97 13.56 13.92 -13.69
C LYS A 97 12.41 13.01 -14.13
N TRP A 98 12.44 11.73 -13.76
CA TRP A 98 11.40 10.76 -14.10
C TRP A 98 10.46 10.45 -12.92
N GLN A 99 10.55 11.22 -11.83
CA GLN A 99 9.73 11.03 -10.64
C GLN A 99 8.50 11.89 -10.75
N MET A 100 7.39 11.26 -11.12
CA MET A 100 6.11 11.96 -11.26
C MET A 100 5.29 11.90 -9.97
N LEU A 101 5.48 10.84 -9.16
CA LEU A 101 4.80 10.66 -7.89
C LEU A 101 5.71 10.02 -6.83
N PRO A 102 6.69 10.77 -6.30
CA PRO A 102 7.46 10.30 -5.17
C PRO A 102 6.51 10.08 -3.97
N GLN A 103 6.54 8.86 -3.42
CA GLN A 103 5.69 8.45 -2.31
C GLN A 103 6.51 7.79 -1.20
N ARG A 104 6.15 8.12 0.03
CA ARG A 104 6.59 7.47 1.26
C ARG A 104 5.47 6.57 1.77
N GLU A 105 5.77 5.31 2.00
CA GLU A 105 4.82 4.35 2.56
C GLU A 105 5.34 3.79 3.89
N THR A 106 4.49 3.81 4.92
CA THR A 106 4.72 3.17 6.22
C THR A 106 3.71 2.04 6.36
N SER A 107 4.13 0.81 6.06
CA SER A 107 3.32 -0.39 6.23
C SER A 107 3.42 -0.93 7.68
N PRO A 108 2.53 -1.86 8.09
CA PRO A 108 2.61 -2.49 9.41
C PRO A 108 3.99 -3.11 9.70
N LEU A 109 4.56 -3.85 8.73
CA LEU A 109 5.91 -4.40 8.85
C LEU A 109 6.98 -3.30 9.00
N ALA A 110 6.80 -2.17 8.32
CA ALA A 110 7.68 -1.02 8.43
C ALA A 110 7.63 -0.37 9.83
N LEU A 111 6.46 -0.38 10.48
CA LEU A 111 6.30 0.10 11.86
C LEU A 111 7.11 -0.72 12.85
N PHE A 112 7.02 -2.06 12.79
CA PHE A 112 7.77 -2.95 13.68
C PHE A 112 9.29 -2.91 13.46
N THR A 113 9.71 -2.71 12.21
CA THR A 113 11.14 -2.70 11.85
C THR A 113 11.77 -1.30 11.83
N GLY A 114 10.98 -0.23 11.98
CA GLY A 114 11.44 1.14 11.82
C GLY A 114 11.76 1.53 10.37
N ALA A 115 11.30 0.75 9.40
CA ALA A 115 11.48 0.99 7.98
C ALA A 115 10.44 1.98 7.42
N VAL A 116 10.78 2.55 6.27
CA VAL A 116 9.91 3.39 5.45
C VAL A 116 10.18 3.02 4.00
N TYR A 117 9.14 2.71 3.25
CA TYR A 117 9.28 2.42 1.82
C TYR A 117 9.25 3.72 1.03
N PHE A 118 10.29 3.95 0.24
CA PHE A 118 10.33 5.03 -0.72
C PHE A 118 9.98 4.48 -2.10
N HIS A 119 9.00 5.11 -2.73
CA HIS A 119 8.56 4.85 -4.08
C HIS A 119 8.96 6.05 -4.93
N PRO A 120 9.87 5.89 -5.90
CA PRO A 120 10.29 7.01 -6.73
C PRO A 120 9.21 7.46 -7.72
N GLY A 121 8.19 6.64 -8.00
CA GLY A 121 7.09 7.00 -8.90
C GLY A 121 7.53 7.13 -10.35
N THR A 122 8.39 6.21 -10.82
CA THR A 122 8.90 6.17 -12.19
C THR A 122 7.93 5.47 -13.15
N PRO A 123 7.89 5.87 -14.43
CA PRO A 123 7.05 5.27 -15.48
C PRO A 123 7.43 3.84 -15.88
N ALA A 124 8.63 3.37 -15.51
CA ALA A 124 9.11 2.06 -15.92
C ALA A 124 8.35 0.92 -15.21
N PRO A 125 8.09 -0.22 -15.91
CA PRO A 125 7.40 -1.36 -15.34
C PRO A 125 8.22 -1.96 -14.18
N GLY A 126 7.70 -1.78 -12.98
CA GLY A 126 8.32 -2.21 -11.74
C GLY A 126 8.32 -1.09 -10.72
N GLU A 127 7.27 -1.02 -9.88
CA GLU A 127 7.30 -0.22 -8.65
C GLU A 127 8.45 -0.70 -7.76
N GLN A 128 9.65 -0.15 -7.94
CA GLN A 128 10.77 -0.48 -7.07
C GLN A 128 10.55 0.22 -5.72
N ARG A 129 10.03 -0.54 -4.76
CA ARG A 129 9.88 -0.11 -3.38
C ARG A 129 11.22 -0.24 -2.68
N ILE A 130 11.76 0.87 -2.22
CA ILE A 130 13.08 0.92 -1.60
C ILE A 130 12.87 1.16 -0.10
N PRO A 131 12.96 0.12 0.75
CA PRO A 131 12.87 0.30 2.18
C PRO A 131 14.15 0.95 2.69
N LEU A 132 13.95 2.07 3.39
CA LEU A 132 14.98 2.86 4.03
C LEU A 132 14.69 2.90 5.53
N PHE A 133 15.73 3.11 6.33
CA PHE A 133 15.51 3.45 7.74
C PHE A 133 14.76 4.78 7.84
N ARG A 134 13.82 4.90 8.79
CA ARG A 134 13.03 6.14 8.97
C ARG A 134 13.87 7.41 9.12
N ARG A 135 15.06 7.30 9.72
CA ARG A 135 16.04 8.40 9.86
C ARG A 135 16.74 8.75 8.54
N GLY A 136 16.91 7.76 7.67
CA GLY A 136 17.56 7.85 6.38
C GLY A 136 16.62 8.07 5.19
N ALA A 137 15.30 8.12 5.40
CA ALA A 137 14.36 8.51 4.36
C ALA A 137 14.33 10.03 4.22
N SER A 138 14.31 10.54 2.99
CA SER A 138 14.03 11.94 2.71
C SER A 138 12.67 12.29 3.32
N ARG A 139 12.61 13.40 4.06
CA ARG A 139 11.34 13.90 4.56
C ARG A 139 10.66 14.60 3.40
N PHE A 140 9.43 14.18 3.10
CA PHE A 140 8.60 14.97 2.21
C PHE A 140 8.35 16.34 2.86
N PRO A 141 8.43 17.44 2.08
CA PRO A 141 8.10 18.74 2.60
C PRO A 141 6.71 18.68 3.21
N ARG A 142 6.59 19.06 4.48
CA ARG A 142 5.28 19.21 5.10
C ARG A 142 4.74 20.57 4.68
N PRO A 143 3.50 20.62 4.20
CA PRO A 143 2.91 21.90 3.85
C PRO A 143 2.84 22.82 5.09
N ASN A 144 2.97 24.13 4.88
CA ASN A 144 2.93 25.11 5.98
C ASN A 144 1.51 25.45 6.47
N ARG A 145 0.47 25.19 5.66
CA ARG A 145 -0.95 25.49 5.98
C ARG A 145 -1.72 24.25 6.47
N ARG A 146 -2.95 24.43 6.96
CA ARG A 146 -3.85 23.34 7.36
C ARG A 146 -4.15 22.39 6.19
N HIS A 147 -4.02 21.10 6.44
CA HIS A 147 -4.47 20.04 5.54
C HIS A 147 -6.00 20.06 5.42
N ARG A 148 -6.52 20.00 4.19
CA ARG A 148 -7.93 19.69 3.96
C ARG A 148 -8.11 18.18 4.11
N ARG A 149 -9.23 17.75 4.70
CA ARG A 149 -9.53 16.33 4.93
C ARG A 149 -10.77 15.95 4.15
N ALA A 150 -10.77 14.72 3.65
CA ALA A 150 -11.96 14.16 3.02
C ALA A 150 -12.99 13.87 4.11
N SER A 151 -14.26 13.94 3.75
CA SER A 151 -15.31 13.46 4.63
C SER A 151 -15.18 11.95 4.82
N VAL A 152 -15.02 11.54 6.08
CA VAL A 152 -14.92 10.12 6.49
C VAL A 152 -16.15 9.32 6.04
N PRO A 153 -17.41 9.73 6.30
CA PRO A 153 -18.57 8.93 5.91
C PRO A 153 -18.69 8.78 4.39
N TRP A 154 -18.44 9.84 3.61
CA TRP A 154 -18.47 9.74 2.14
C TRP A 154 -17.34 8.88 1.59
N THR A 155 -16.17 8.90 2.24
CA THR A 155 -15.03 8.05 1.86
C THR A 155 -15.33 6.58 2.16
N LEU A 156 -15.91 6.27 3.32
CA LEU A 156 -16.36 4.92 3.67
C LEU A 156 -17.42 4.43 2.68
N LEU A 157 -18.40 5.27 2.35
CA LEU A 157 -19.43 4.93 1.39
C LEU A 157 -18.83 4.68 -0.01
N SER A 158 -17.90 5.51 -0.48
CA SER A 158 -17.21 5.25 -1.74
C SER A 158 -16.38 3.97 -1.71
N ALA A 159 -15.72 3.66 -0.59
CA ALA A 159 -14.95 2.43 -0.43
C ALA A 159 -15.88 1.20 -0.46
N ALA A 160 -17.03 1.27 0.21
CA ALA A 160 -18.05 0.23 0.23
C ALA A 160 -18.60 -0.07 -1.17
N LEU A 161 -18.90 0.99 -1.94
CA LEU A 161 -19.48 0.87 -3.29
C LEU A 161 -18.49 0.41 -4.35
N LEU A 162 -17.19 0.64 -4.15
CA LEU A 162 -16.13 0.19 -5.07
C LEU A 162 -15.51 -1.16 -4.67
N SER A 163 -15.91 -1.72 -3.52
CA SER A 163 -15.38 -2.99 -3.04
C SER A 163 -15.96 -4.17 -3.77
N ASN A 164 -15.08 -5.03 -4.27
CA ASN A 164 -15.46 -6.22 -5.03
C ASN A 164 -15.37 -7.47 -4.14
N PRO A 165 -16.48 -8.20 -3.91
CA PRO A 165 -16.48 -9.45 -3.15
C PRO A 165 -15.44 -10.46 -3.62
N ALA A 166 -15.27 -10.64 -4.94
CA ALA A 166 -14.33 -11.59 -5.51
C ALA A 166 -12.87 -11.27 -5.15
N SER A 167 -12.51 -9.99 -5.17
CA SER A 167 -11.17 -9.52 -4.77
C SER A 167 -10.90 -9.83 -3.28
N GLY A 168 -11.89 -9.63 -2.42
CA GLY A 168 -11.76 -9.94 -1.01
C GLY A 168 -11.74 -11.43 -0.71
N LEU A 169 -12.50 -12.26 -1.46
CA LEU A 169 -12.41 -13.72 -1.37
C LEU A 169 -11.03 -14.24 -1.77
N LEU A 170 -10.46 -13.72 -2.87
CA LEU A 170 -9.10 -14.08 -3.28
C LEU A 170 -8.08 -13.67 -2.22
N LEU A 171 -8.23 -12.49 -1.61
CA LEU A 171 -7.35 -12.03 -0.54
C LEU A 171 -7.48 -12.93 0.70
N ALA A 172 -8.70 -13.26 1.10
CA ALA A 172 -8.96 -14.19 2.19
C ALA A 172 -8.35 -15.56 1.91
N ALA A 173 -8.51 -16.11 0.70
CA ALA A 173 -7.95 -17.39 0.30
C ALA A 173 -6.41 -17.39 0.37
N VAL A 174 -5.75 -16.34 -0.11
CA VAL A 174 -4.28 -16.20 -0.02
C VAL A 174 -3.84 -16.07 1.44
N PHE A 175 -4.57 -15.32 2.25
CA PHE A 175 -4.31 -15.20 3.68
C PHE A 175 -4.45 -16.56 4.38
N PHE A 176 -5.56 -17.27 4.19
CA PHE A 176 -5.79 -18.58 4.79
C PHE A 176 -4.76 -19.61 4.34
N ARG A 177 -4.36 -19.61 3.06
CA ARG A 177 -3.26 -20.46 2.56
C ARG A 177 -1.93 -20.14 3.25
N SER A 178 -1.66 -18.86 3.49
CA SER A 178 -0.42 -18.43 4.17
C SER A 178 -0.44 -18.83 5.65
N VAL A 179 -1.57 -18.62 6.34
CA VAL A 179 -1.77 -18.99 7.74
C VAL A 179 -1.75 -20.51 7.92
N SER A 180 -2.42 -21.27 7.06
CA SER A 180 -2.42 -22.74 7.12
C SER A 180 -1.04 -23.34 6.88
N SER A 181 -0.25 -22.76 5.97
CA SER A 181 1.14 -23.15 5.77
C SER A 181 2.06 -22.90 6.98
N LEU A 182 1.65 -21.99 7.88
CA LEU A 182 2.42 -21.60 9.07
C LEU A 182 1.95 -22.30 10.35
N LEU A 183 0.66 -22.60 10.48
CA LEU A 183 0.04 -23.14 11.70
C LEU A 183 -0.33 -24.63 11.62
N GLY A 184 -0.14 -25.29 10.47
CA GLY A 184 -0.46 -26.72 10.32
C GLY A 184 -1.96 -27.02 10.25
N GLN A 185 -2.31 -28.30 10.07
CA GLN A 185 -3.68 -28.79 9.80
C GLN A 185 -4.68 -28.54 10.96
N GLU A 186 -4.18 -28.30 12.17
CA GLU A 186 -4.99 -28.09 13.39
C GLU A 186 -5.77 -26.76 13.36
N ALA A 187 -5.20 -25.70 12.80
CA ALA A 187 -5.90 -24.42 12.66
C ALA A 187 -7.02 -24.47 11.60
N ALA A 188 -6.88 -25.34 10.58
CA ALA A 188 -7.91 -25.56 9.56
C ALA A 188 -9.13 -26.30 10.13
N LEU A 189 -8.90 -27.27 11.04
CA LEU A 189 -9.96 -27.97 11.77
C LEU A 189 -10.71 -27.03 12.73
N TRP A 190 -10.02 -26.11 13.40
CA TRP A 190 -10.67 -25.13 14.28
C TRP A 190 -11.55 -24.13 13.50
N LEU A 191 -11.12 -23.72 12.31
CA LEU A 191 -11.92 -22.86 11.41
C LEU A 191 -13.10 -23.60 10.76
N ALA A 192 -12.91 -24.88 10.40
CA ALA A 192 -13.99 -25.73 9.88
C ALA A 192 -15.07 -25.97 10.95
N ASN A 193 -14.66 -26.28 12.18
CA ASN A 193 -15.59 -26.50 13.29
C ASN A 193 -16.28 -25.21 13.77
N ALA A 194 -15.63 -24.05 13.63
CA ALA A 194 -16.25 -22.74 13.90
C ALA A 194 -17.30 -22.34 12.84
N ALA A 195 -17.18 -22.86 11.61
CA ALA A 195 -18.13 -22.63 10.53
C ALA A 195 -19.41 -23.49 10.67
N ASP A 196 -19.33 -24.63 11.36
CA ASP A 196 -20.45 -25.57 11.55
C ASP A 196 -21.54 -25.07 12.52
N GLN A 197 -21.26 -24.04 13.33
CA GLN A 197 -22.19 -23.53 14.35
C GLN A 197 -23.28 -22.57 13.84
N ARG A 198 -23.67 -22.59 12.56
CA ARG A 198 -24.69 -21.66 12.04
C ARG A 198 -25.75 -22.31 11.14
N PHE A 199 -26.59 -23.14 11.76
CA PHE A 199 -27.91 -23.49 11.24
C PHE A 199 -29.03 -22.93 12.11
N ARG A 200 -29.28 -21.62 11.98
CA ARG A 200 -30.57 -20.98 12.33
C ARG A 200 -31.04 -20.05 11.20
N LEU A 201 -30.99 -20.54 9.96
CA LEU A 201 -31.57 -19.87 8.79
C LEU A 201 -32.72 -20.67 8.14
N ILE A 202 -33.14 -21.76 8.79
CA ILE A 202 -34.24 -22.63 8.34
C ILE A 202 -35.61 -21.91 8.48
N ALA A 203 -35.70 -20.83 9.27
CA ALA A 203 -36.95 -20.10 9.50
C ALA A 203 -37.35 -19.10 8.39
N LEU A 204 -36.56 -18.93 7.32
CA LEU A 204 -36.79 -17.92 6.27
C LEU A 204 -36.98 -18.51 4.85
N GLY A 205 -37.05 -19.84 4.70
CA GLY A 205 -37.29 -20.49 3.40
C GLY A 205 -36.15 -20.40 2.39
N ILE A 206 -34.97 -19.91 2.78
CA ILE A 206 -33.79 -19.83 1.91
C ILE A 206 -33.04 -21.17 1.99
N PRO A 207 -32.83 -21.88 0.85
CA PRO A 207 -32.01 -23.08 0.81
C PRO A 207 -30.64 -22.84 1.46
N PRO A 208 -30.15 -23.75 2.33
CA PRO A 208 -28.93 -23.55 3.10
C PRO A 208 -27.69 -23.30 2.23
N ALA A 209 -27.68 -23.82 1.00
CA ALA A 209 -26.65 -23.51 0.00
C ALA A 209 -26.61 -22.03 -0.39
N ILE A 210 -27.77 -21.40 -0.60
CA ILE A 210 -27.88 -19.97 -0.98
C ILE A 210 -27.44 -19.09 0.20
N ALA A 211 -27.81 -19.46 1.43
CA ALA A 211 -27.35 -18.77 2.63
C ALA A 211 -25.82 -18.85 2.78
N GLY A 212 -25.22 -20.03 2.57
CA GLY A 212 -23.77 -20.22 2.60
C GLY A 212 -23.03 -19.35 1.58
N ILE A 213 -23.51 -19.34 0.32
CA ILE A 213 -22.95 -18.50 -0.74
C ILE A 213 -23.08 -17.02 -0.36
N SER A 214 -24.23 -16.60 0.16
CA SER A 214 -24.46 -15.20 0.56
C SER A 214 -23.49 -14.74 1.65
N TRP A 215 -23.25 -15.57 2.66
CA TRP A 215 -22.24 -15.30 3.70
C TRP A 215 -20.83 -15.22 3.14
N LEU A 216 -20.49 -16.09 2.18
CA LEU A 216 -19.21 -16.07 1.49
C LEU A 216 -19.01 -14.73 0.77
N PHE A 217 -19.98 -14.32 -0.05
CA PHE A 217 -19.94 -13.04 -0.76
C PHE A 217 -19.88 -11.84 0.20
N LEU A 218 -20.64 -11.86 1.29
CA LEU A 218 -20.62 -10.81 2.29
C LEU A 218 -19.25 -10.72 2.99
N GLY A 219 -18.66 -11.87 3.34
CA GLY A 219 -17.32 -11.94 3.93
C GLY A 219 -16.24 -11.42 2.97
N GLY A 220 -16.29 -11.82 1.70
CA GLY A 220 -15.42 -11.30 0.65
C GLY A 220 -15.56 -9.79 0.49
N TRP A 221 -16.79 -9.30 0.41
CA TRP A 221 -17.05 -7.87 0.31
C TRP A 221 -16.49 -7.11 1.52
N LEU A 222 -16.73 -7.61 2.74
CA LEU A 222 -16.25 -6.99 3.97
C LEU A 222 -14.72 -6.90 4.00
N VAL A 223 -14.03 -7.96 3.59
CA VAL A 223 -12.56 -7.96 3.50
C VAL A 223 -12.06 -6.93 2.48
N SER A 224 -12.69 -6.87 1.30
CA SER A 224 -12.35 -5.87 0.28
C SER A 224 -12.62 -4.45 0.78
N PHE A 225 -13.74 -4.24 1.46
CA PHE A 225 -14.14 -2.96 2.04
C PHE A 225 -13.17 -2.48 3.10
N LEU A 226 -12.81 -3.34 4.06
CA LEU A 226 -11.86 -2.99 5.10
C LEU A 226 -10.49 -2.64 4.50
N ARG A 227 -10.02 -3.40 3.50
CA ARG A 227 -8.78 -3.08 2.79
C ARG A 227 -8.84 -1.70 2.14
N GLU A 228 -9.89 -1.40 1.39
CA GLU A 228 -10.02 -0.12 0.68
C GLU A 228 -10.17 1.04 1.67
N ALA A 229 -10.98 0.87 2.73
CA ALA A 229 -11.16 1.85 3.78
C ALA A 229 -9.86 2.17 4.50
N LEU A 230 -9.08 1.14 4.89
CA LEU A 230 -7.77 1.31 5.54
C LEU A 230 -6.71 1.92 4.63
N ALA A 231 -6.79 1.67 3.32
CA ALA A 231 -5.88 2.24 2.33
C ALA A 231 -6.19 3.72 2.03
N LEU A 232 -7.45 4.15 2.15
CA LEU A 232 -7.88 5.51 1.87
C LEU A 232 -7.88 6.41 3.10
N LEU A 233 -8.41 5.94 4.23
CA LEU A 233 -8.61 6.77 5.43
C LEU A 233 -7.40 6.74 6.38
N PRO A 234 -7.01 7.88 6.97
CA PRO A 234 -7.53 9.23 6.73
C PRO A 234 -6.96 9.81 5.43
N PHE A 235 -7.83 10.38 4.58
CA PHE A 235 -7.40 11.08 3.38
C PHE A 235 -7.31 12.58 3.64
N SER A 236 -6.18 13.17 3.29
CA SER A 236 -5.95 14.60 3.36
C SER A 236 -5.09 15.07 2.20
N TRP A 237 -5.35 16.28 1.75
CA TRP A 237 -4.63 16.89 0.65
C TRP A 237 -4.33 18.35 0.93
N GLN A 238 -3.29 18.83 0.26
CA GLN A 238 -2.92 20.23 0.32
C GLN A 238 -2.13 20.65 -0.90
N ARG A 239 -2.50 21.77 -1.48
CA ARG A 239 -1.80 22.39 -2.59
C ARG A 239 -0.94 23.56 -2.12
N GLN A 240 0.25 23.67 -2.69
CA GLN A 240 1.15 24.81 -2.57
C GLN A 240 1.72 25.13 -3.96
N GLY A 241 1.17 26.17 -4.60
CA GLY A 241 1.50 26.50 -5.99
C GLY A 241 1.17 25.36 -6.95
N ASP A 242 2.19 24.85 -7.63
CA ASP A 242 2.10 23.77 -8.62
C ASP A 242 2.22 22.36 -8.02
N ARG A 243 2.38 22.25 -6.70
CA ARG A 243 2.55 20.96 -6.01
C ARG A 243 1.35 20.63 -5.15
N VAL A 244 0.90 19.38 -5.23
CA VAL A 244 -0.14 18.78 -4.40
C VAL A 244 0.50 17.73 -3.51
N PHE A 245 0.34 17.90 -2.20
CA PHE A 245 0.71 16.96 -1.18
C PHE A 245 -0.51 16.13 -0.80
N LEU A 246 -0.39 14.82 -0.88
CA LEU A 246 -1.44 13.88 -0.53
C LEU A 246 -0.96 13.05 0.65
N THR A 247 -1.87 12.79 1.59
CA THR A 247 -1.62 11.90 2.71
C THR A 247 -2.85 11.03 2.89
N MET A 248 -2.68 9.73 2.78
CA MET A 248 -3.79 8.78 2.78
C MET A 248 -3.44 7.48 3.49
N GLY A 249 -4.48 6.78 3.94
CA GLY A 249 -4.37 5.44 4.52
C GLY A 249 -3.87 5.43 5.96
N LEU A 250 -4.40 4.47 6.71
CA LEU A 250 -3.97 4.12 8.06
C LEU A 250 -2.94 3.00 7.94
N TRP A 251 -3.25 1.99 7.12
CA TRP A 251 -2.38 0.86 6.84
C TRP A 251 -2.52 0.38 5.39
N PRO A 252 -1.50 0.62 4.55
CA PRO A 252 -0.29 1.39 4.82
C PRO A 252 -0.55 2.91 4.81
N HIS A 253 0.19 3.65 5.65
CA HIS A 253 0.13 5.11 5.65
C HIS A 253 1.03 5.68 4.54
N ARG A 254 0.48 6.50 3.65
CA ARG A 254 1.14 7.01 2.45
C ARG A 254 1.20 8.54 2.45
N GLU A 255 2.39 9.10 2.28
CA GLU A 255 2.61 10.52 2.01
C GLU A 255 3.17 10.64 0.59
N SER A 256 2.53 11.38 -0.30
CA SER A 256 3.02 11.59 -1.67
C SER A 256 2.99 13.06 -2.06
N THR A 257 3.82 13.41 -3.03
CA THR A 257 3.86 14.74 -3.62
C THR A 257 3.76 14.61 -5.14
N LEU A 258 2.90 15.43 -5.73
CA LEU A 258 2.58 15.43 -7.15
C LEU A 258 2.74 16.84 -7.70
N CYS A 259 3.33 16.97 -8.88
CA CYS A 259 3.28 18.22 -9.64
C CYS A 259 2.04 18.23 -10.53
N ILE A 260 1.30 19.34 -10.63
CA ILE A 260 0.10 19.41 -11.47
C ILE A 260 0.49 19.24 -12.95
N ARG A 261 1.67 19.74 -13.34
CA ARG A 261 2.23 19.55 -14.70
C ARG A 261 2.46 18.09 -15.10
N ASP A 262 2.65 17.20 -14.14
CA ASP A 262 2.91 15.78 -14.41
C ASP A 262 1.61 14.99 -14.60
N LEU A 263 0.44 15.59 -14.32
CA LEU A 263 -0.86 15.00 -14.60
C LEU A 263 -1.20 15.14 -16.08
N GLY A 264 -1.31 14.01 -16.77
CA GLY A 264 -1.78 13.96 -18.15
C GLY A 264 -3.31 14.09 -18.24
N SER A 265 -4.03 13.40 -17.36
CA SER A 265 -5.50 13.46 -17.35
C SER A 265 -6.08 13.23 -15.95
N VAL A 266 -7.33 13.67 -15.77
CA VAL A 266 -8.11 13.43 -14.56
C VAL A 266 -9.43 12.78 -14.97
N ILE A 267 -9.73 11.63 -14.38
CA ILE A 267 -10.96 10.88 -14.63
C ILE A 267 -11.79 10.88 -13.34
N LEU A 268 -13.09 11.15 -13.50
CA LEU A 268 -14.07 11.00 -12.44
C LEU A 268 -14.71 9.62 -12.57
N HIS A 269 -14.32 8.72 -11.69
CA HIS A 269 -14.86 7.39 -11.62
C HIS A 269 -16.17 7.40 -10.84
N GLN A 270 -17.22 6.84 -11.44
CA GLN A 270 -18.54 6.74 -10.84
C GLN A 270 -19.19 5.42 -11.26
N SER A 271 -19.51 4.57 -10.29
CA SER A 271 -20.36 3.40 -10.52
C SER A 271 -21.84 3.79 -10.46
N LEU A 272 -22.73 2.92 -10.95
CA LEU A 272 -24.18 3.14 -10.90
C LEU A 272 -24.72 3.49 -9.50
N PRO A 273 -24.38 2.76 -8.41
CA PRO A 273 -24.84 3.16 -7.08
C PRO A 273 -24.22 4.48 -6.61
N MET A 274 -22.99 4.80 -7.03
CA MET A 274 -22.39 6.11 -6.76
C MET A 274 -23.13 7.22 -7.52
N ALA A 275 -23.62 6.96 -8.74
CA ALA A 275 -24.43 7.88 -9.53
C ALA A 275 -25.75 8.22 -8.84
N LEU A 276 -26.45 7.21 -8.31
CA LEU A 276 -27.69 7.40 -7.55
C LEU A 276 -27.48 8.30 -6.33
N LEU A 277 -26.33 8.15 -5.66
CA LEU A 277 -25.98 8.91 -4.46
C LEU A 277 -25.26 10.23 -4.76
N GLY A 278 -24.97 10.53 -6.03
CA GLY A 278 -24.26 11.74 -6.45
C GLY A 278 -22.81 11.85 -5.97
N ILE A 279 -22.13 10.71 -5.82
CA ILE A 279 -20.74 10.58 -5.36
C ILE A 279 -19.83 10.27 -6.55
N TYR A 280 -18.61 10.81 -6.53
CA TYR A 280 -17.58 10.59 -7.56
C TYR A 280 -16.24 10.33 -6.89
N ARG A 281 -15.37 9.52 -7.51
CA ARG A 281 -13.97 9.38 -7.11
C ARG A 281 -13.09 10.05 -8.17
N ALA A 282 -12.18 10.93 -7.76
CA ALA A 282 -11.27 11.58 -8.70
C ALA A 282 -9.92 10.88 -8.74
N GLU A 283 -9.49 10.55 -9.95
CA GLU A 283 -8.26 9.83 -10.21
C GLU A 283 -7.45 10.52 -11.30
N GLY A 284 -6.16 10.70 -11.03
CA GLY A 284 -5.22 11.32 -11.94
C GLY A 284 -4.40 10.26 -12.63
N PHE A 285 -4.19 10.42 -13.93
CA PHE A 285 -3.23 9.65 -14.69
C PHE A 285 -2.04 10.55 -15.00
N LEU A 286 -0.87 10.08 -14.57
CA LEU A 286 0.40 10.77 -14.80
C LEU A 286 0.81 10.56 -16.25
N ALA A 287 1.53 11.54 -16.82
CA ALA A 287 2.05 11.46 -18.19
C ALA A 287 2.90 10.19 -18.44
N GLY A 288 3.46 9.62 -17.38
CA GLY A 288 4.26 8.39 -17.39
C GLY A 288 3.47 7.09 -17.13
N GLY A 289 2.14 7.10 -17.13
CA GLY A 289 1.31 5.89 -16.99
C GLY A 289 0.97 5.48 -15.55
N GLY A 290 1.36 6.26 -14.55
CA GLY A 290 0.97 6.03 -13.15
C GLY A 290 -0.45 6.53 -12.84
N ARG A 291 -1.16 5.85 -11.94
CA ARG A 291 -2.49 6.26 -11.44
C ARG A 291 -2.37 6.77 -10.01
N VAL A 292 -3.00 7.91 -9.72
CA VAL A 292 -3.05 8.51 -8.38
C VAL A 292 -4.48 8.82 -7.97
N ILE A 293 -4.82 8.54 -6.72
CA ILE A 293 -6.14 8.93 -6.18
C ILE A 293 -6.03 10.38 -5.70
N LEU A 294 -6.76 11.26 -6.36
CA LEU A 294 -6.75 12.70 -6.09
C LEU A 294 -7.78 13.05 -5.02
N HIS A 295 -8.94 12.40 -5.06
CA HIS A 295 -9.96 12.55 -4.04
C HIS A 295 -10.81 11.29 -3.94
N PRO A 296 -10.97 10.70 -2.74
CA PRO A 296 -11.66 9.41 -2.59
C PRO A 296 -13.17 9.52 -2.79
N SER A 297 -13.79 10.62 -2.38
CA SER A 297 -15.24 10.80 -2.46
C SER A 297 -15.63 12.26 -2.60
N LEU A 298 -16.00 12.69 -3.79
CA LEU A 298 -16.49 14.04 -4.06
C LEU A 298 -18.01 13.99 -4.10
N SER A 299 -18.65 14.81 -3.26
CA SER A 299 -20.06 15.12 -3.41
C SER A 299 -20.24 16.34 -4.32
N ARG A 300 -21.48 16.62 -4.75
CA ARG A 300 -21.80 17.88 -5.45
C ARG A 300 -21.41 19.13 -4.66
N ARG A 301 -21.31 19.05 -3.32
CA ARG A 301 -20.90 20.16 -2.45
C ARG A 301 -19.37 20.35 -2.43
N ASP A 302 -18.61 19.31 -2.78
CA ASP A 302 -17.14 19.32 -2.78
C ASP A 302 -16.54 19.71 -4.14
N ARG A 303 -17.35 20.23 -5.08
CA ARG A 303 -16.88 20.71 -6.39
C ARG A 303 -15.75 21.74 -6.30
N HIS A 304 -15.79 22.58 -5.26
CA HIS A 304 -14.72 23.53 -5.00
C HIS A 304 -13.38 22.86 -4.68
N ALA A 305 -13.37 21.64 -4.14
CA ALA A 305 -12.12 20.90 -3.90
C ALA A 305 -11.44 20.50 -5.21
N LEU A 306 -12.21 20.09 -6.22
CA LEU A 306 -11.72 19.83 -7.58
C LEU A 306 -11.20 21.11 -8.25
N GLN A 307 -11.99 22.18 -8.24
CA GLN A 307 -11.56 23.48 -8.80
C GLN A 307 -10.30 24.02 -8.12
N TRP A 308 -10.14 23.75 -6.82
CA TRP A 308 -8.96 24.16 -6.08
C TRP A 308 -7.73 23.31 -6.36
N MET A 309 -7.91 22.01 -6.64
CA MET A 309 -6.84 21.16 -7.15
C MET A 309 -6.48 21.54 -8.60
N TYR A 310 -7.44 22.06 -9.38
CA TYR A 310 -7.32 22.34 -10.82
C TYR A 310 -7.92 23.70 -11.22
N PRO A 311 -7.16 24.81 -11.07
CA PRO A 311 -7.67 26.14 -11.36
C PRO A 311 -7.70 26.41 -12.88
N ASP A 312 -6.78 25.82 -13.65
CA ASP A 312 -6.70 26.07 -15.09
C ASP A 312 -7.82 25.35 -15.87
N SER A 313 -8.37 24.27 -15.31
CA SER A 313 -9.62 23.68 -15.80
C SER A 313 -10.88 24.42 -15.30
N ALA A 314 -10.78 25.40 -14.40
CA ALA A 314 -11.96 26.18 -14.00
C ALA A 314 -12.50 27.02 -15.16
N ALA A 315 -11.67 27.32 -16.18
CA ALA A 315 -12.12 27.92 -17.44
C ALA A 315 -12.91 26.95 -18.33
N ARG A 316 -12.72 25.64 -18.17
CA ARG A 316 -13.50 24.58 -18.84
C ARG A 316 -14.20 23.75 -17.79
N ASN A 317 -15.35 24.23 -17.33
CA ASN A 317 -16.25 23.53 -16.40
C ASN A 317 -16.22 22.01 -16.71
N PRO A 318 -15.55 21.17 -15.89
CA PRO A 318 -15.52 19.75 -16.17
C PRO A 318 -16.97 19.28 -16.15
N ASP A 319 -17.43 18.61 -17.21
CA ASP A 319 -18.81 18.14 -17.24
C ASP A 319 -18.96 17.04 -16.18
N LEU A 320 -19.47 17.44 -15.03
CA LEU A 320 -19.74 16.55 -13.89
C LEU A 320 -21.06 15.79 -14.07
N ARG A 321 -21.73 15.95 -15.22
CA ARG A 321 -22.94 15.19 -15.51
C ARG A 321 -22.52 13.77 -15.92
N PRO A 322 -23.15 12.73 -15.36
CA PRO A 322 -22.92 11.37 -15.81
C PRO A 322 -23.24 11.30 -17.31
N HIS A 323 -22.28 10.83 -18.10
CA HIS A 323 -22.49 10.66 -19.54
C HIS A 323 -23.64 9.66 -19.75
N LYS A 324 -24.64 9.98 -20.58
CA LYS A 324 -25.84 9.13 -20.76
C LYS A 324 -25.51 7.68 -21.15
N ARG A 325 -24.38 7.47 -21.84
CA ARG A 325 -23.87 6.13 -22.21
C ARG A 325 -23.27 5.33 -21.05
N ALA A 326 -22.96 5.94 -19.90
CA ALA A 326 -22.49 5.23 -18.71
C ALA A 326 -23.55 4.27 -18.14
N TRP A 327 -24.83 4.47 -18.50
CA TRP A 327 -25.90 3.54 -18.17
C TRP A 327 -25.85 2.24 -19.00
N MET A 328 -25.18 2.25 -20.16
CA MET A 328 -25.19 1.13 -21.12
C MET A 328 -23.85 0.40 -21.23
N SER A 329 -22.78 0.84 -20.55
CA SER A 329 -21.51 0.12 -20.51
C SER A 329 -21.50 -0.85 -19.31
N PHE A 330 -22.19 -1.96 -19.46
CA PHE A 330 -22.06 -3.14 -18.60
C PHE A 330 -21.41 -4.27 -19.39
#